data_AF-A0A9E3ZI25-F1
#
_entry.id   AF-A0A9E3ZI25-F1
#
_cell.length_a   1.000
_cell.length_b   1.000
_cell.length_c   1.000
_cell.angle_alpha   90.00
_cell.angle_beta   90.00
_cell.angle_gamma   90.00
#
_symmetry.space_group_name_H-M   'P 1'
#
loop_
_entity.id
_entity.type
_entity.pdbx_description
1 polymer ?
#
loop_
_entity_poly.entity_id
_entity_poly.type
_entity_poly.pdbx_seq_one_letter_code
_entity_poly.pdbx_strand_id
1 'polypeptide(L)'
;MSAVTAQLEPMYASQPQLLAIYLPAMRQRFKNEVNRMTSGAMQQHLGARPDAADLSFLCSYLYAFHWLQHNVHADYRAQVLASFTAPARRWLMDLLLVDDAPTFVRGYIAHWCDAPPASPVQREQLLRLLAAQSGDAQRLTDVILALWDELGFFARDYKTAYADLARHERDRYGDMLGADDLARLALVDALPDRRGKGEPPRLAKAGIIPAMGCPQTCRHCMFIWRPLKAVDADPQRVYRTVDALTDNVLFTGGDLTRHLDAFYDGIRAMRHVTTFAILLNGDFASDRVQTEQVLQAMATAIQGRPAHWPKAHVLLQISFDEFHQEVTVDKRGQLKERIAVAKIANIVELAPRFAPQLQLALLHKQTSLNFSMDVLHKGVFARLINELGARGHQVQVLSTAPASRLKRHPQATDKPAPLLKDASFALSAYPDVPILLTSSTIDGYGRAELLDEGETVKEKDLLHAVLADGEAAGERFDTDLMFWFNGWATLFNAVHICLGDLYADGVDLILRRQRNDPLSQALHVFDRRIPTLYAEVRDDLDRLIDKATGPHHLFHMLTEDSAVRLHLTRRLIELQRNAA
;
A
#
# COMPACT_ATOMS: atom_id res chain seq x y z
N MET A 1 20.16 -51.03 -3.33
CA MET A 1 18.88 -50.36 -3.63
C MET A 1 19.18 -48.89 -3.83
N SER A 2 18.98 -48.40 -5.05
CA SER A 2 19.34 -47.05 -5.49
C SER A 2 18.52 -46.01 -4.75
N ALA A 3 19.20 -45.09 -4.05
CA ALA A 3 18.57 -43.89 -3.51
C ALA A 3 18.11 -43.04 -4.70
N VAL A 4 16.81 -43.06 -4.98
CA VAL A 4 16.19 -42.06 -5.85
C VAL A 4 16.29 -40.75 -5.10
N THR A 5 17.27 -39.92 -5.46
CA THR A 5 17.22 -38.48 -5.26
C THR A 5 15.93 -38.01 -5.94
N ALA A 6 14.86 -37.89 -5.16
CA ALA A 6 13.70 -37.14 -5.55
C ALA A 6 14.21 -35.75 -5.93
N GLN A 7 14.22 -35.45 -7.23
CA GLN A 7 14.44 -34.10 -7.72
C GLN A 7 13.40 -33.25 -7.01
N LEU A 8 13.85 -32.40 -6.08
CA LEU A 8 13.00 -31.36 -5.49
C LEU A 8 12.44 -30.56 -6.66
N GLU A 9 11.15 -30.73 -6.95
CA GLU A 9 10.48 -29.86 -7.90
C GLU A 9 10.72 -28.41 -7.45
N PRO A 10 11.02 -27.49 -8.38
CA PRO A 10 11.23 -26.11 -8.01
C PRO A 10 9.95 -25.59 -7.34
N MET A 11 10.08 -25.11 -6.09
CA MET A 11 8.99 -24.45 -5.35
C MET A 11 8.39 -23.27 -6.12
N TYR A 12 9.13 -22.73 -7.09
CA TYR A 12 8.73 -21.60 -7.90
C TYR A 12 8.00 -22.06 -9.15
N ALA A 13 6.90 -21.37 -9.47
CA ALA A 13 6.20 -21.59 -10.72
C ALA A 13 7.17 -21.44 -11.92
N SER A 14 7.01 -22.32 -12.90
CA SER A 14 7.81 -22.32 -14.13
C SER A 14 7.59 -21.04 -14.96
N GLN A 15 8.54 -20.70 -15.84
CA GLN A 15 8.40 -19.53 -16.73
C GLN A 15 7.07 -19.54 -17.53
N PRO A 16 6.60 -20.66 -18.12
CA PRO A 16 5.30 -20.69 -18.79
C PRO A 16 4.12 -20.39 -17.85
N GLN A 17 4.12 -20.91 -16.62
CA GLN A 17 3.08 -20.63 -15.63
C GLN A 17 3.09 -19.15 -15.21
N LEU A 18 4.28 -18.59 -14.96
CA LEU A 18 4.43 -17.18 -14.63
C LEU A 18 4.03 -16.28 -15.79
N LEU A 19 4.35 -16.65 -17.04
CA LEU A 19 3.96 -15.92 -18.24
C LEU A 19 2.44 -15.88 -18.41
N ALA A 20 1.76 -16.98 -18.11
CA ALA A 20 0.30 -17.08 -18.13
C ALA A 20 -0.38 -16.19 -17.07
N ILE A 21 0.34 -15.76 -16.03
CA ILE A 21 -0.13 -14.79 -15.02
C ILE A 21 0.25 -13.37 -15.42
N TYR A 22 1.52 -13.17 -15.81
CA TYR A 22 2.09 -11.87 -16.14
C TYR A 22 1.39 -11.20 -17.32
N LEU A 23 1.19 -11.92 -18.43
CA LEU A 23 0.62 -11.33 -19.64
C LEU A 23 -0.83 -10.85 -19.43
N PRO A 24 -1.77 -11.65 -18.87
CA PRO A 24 -3.12 -11.14 -18.58
C PRO A 24 -3.12 -9.94 -17.63
N ALA A 25 -2.28 -9.94 -16.59
CA ALA A 25 -2.19 -8.83 -15.66
C ALA A 25 -1.71 -7.54 -16.35
N MET A 26 -0.63 -7.61 -17.13
CA MET A 26 -0.12 -6.45 -17.88
C MET A 26 -1.10 -5.98 -18.95
N ARG A 27 -1.75 -6.89 -19.67
CA ARG A 27 -2.80 -6.55 -20.66
C ARG A 27 -3.97 -5.83 -20.01
N GLN A 28 -4.40 -6.28 -18.84
CA GLN A 28 -5.49 -5.64 -18.12
C GLN A 28 -5.12 -4.24 -17.65
N ARG A 29 -3.92 -4.07 -17.06
CA ARG A 29 -3.41 -2.74 -16.67
C ARG A 29 -3.30 -1.80 -17.88
N PHE A 30 -2.69 -2.26 -18.97
CA PHE A 30 -2.57 -1.50 -20.21
C PHE A 30 -3.94 -1.07 -20.75
N LYS A 31 -4.88 -2.03 -20.85
CA LYS A 31 -6.25 -1.76 -21.31
C LYS A 31 -6.96 -0.73 -20.43
N ASN A 32 -6.83 -0.85 -19.10
CA ASN A 32 -7.45 0.09 -18.17
C ASN A 32 -6.94 1.51 -18.38
N GLU A 33 -5.63 1.69 -18.51
CA GLU A 33 -5.03 3.00 -18.71
C GLU A 33 -5.39 3.61 -20.08
N VAL A 34 -5.38 2.80 -21.15
CA VAL A 34 -5.84 3.25 -22.47
C VAL A 34 -7.31 3.67 -22.41
N ASN A 35 -8.17 2.87 -21.77
CA ASN A 35 -9.59 3.20 -21.63
C ASN A 35 -9.80 4.48 -20.81
N ARG A 36 -9.08 4.65 -19.70
CA ARG A 36 -9.14 5.84 -18.84
C ARG A 36 -8.78 7.10 -19.63
N MET A 37 -7.65 7.07 -20.34
CA MET A 37 -7.19 8.22 -21.13
C MET A 37 -8.14 8.54 -22.28
N THR A 38 -8.58 7.53 -23.03
CA THR A 38 -9.48 7.72 -24.19
C THR A 38 -10.92 8.07 -23.80
N SER A 39 -11.34 7.78 -22.57
CA SER A 39 -12.69 8.08 -22.05
C SER A 39 -12.79 9.47 -21.40
N GLY A 40 -11.77 10.32 -21.59
CA GLY A 40 -11.83 11.74 -21.28
C GLY A 40 -10.74 12.25 -20.32
N ALA A 41 -9.98 11.36 -19.66
CA ALA A 41 -8.92 11.82 -18.75
C ALA A 41 -7.85 12.63 -19.51
N MET A 42 -7.47 12.21 -20.72
CA MET A 42 -6.54 13.00 -21.53
C MET A 42 -7.11 14.38 -21.90
N GLN A 43 -8.40 14.46 -22.22
CA GLN A 43 -9.04 15.76 -22.49
C GLN A 43 -9.05 16.67 -21.26
N GLN A 44 -9.26 16.12 -20.06
CA GLN A 44 -9.16 16.88 -18.81
C GLN A 44 -7.74 17.42 -18.60
N HIS A 45 -6.72 16.61 -18.86
CA HIS A 45 -5.32 17.03 -18.79
C HIS A 45 -4.95 18.10 -19.82
N LEU A 46 -5.53 18.05 -21.02
CA LEU A 46 -5.38 19.08 -22.04
C LEU A 46 -6.12 20.39 -21.68
N GLY A 47 -7.01 20.37 -20.68
CA GLY A 47 -7.67 21.54 -20.14
C GLY A 47 -8.57 22.26 -21.15
N ALA A 48 -8.57 23.60 -21.08
CA ALA A 48 -9.42 24.47 -21.89
C ALA A 48 -8.84 24.79 -23.29
N ARG A 49 -7.88 24.02 -23.79
CA ARG A 49 -7.25 24.29 -25.09
C ARG A 49 -8.26 24.15 -26.23
N PRO A 50 -8.21 25.03 -27.25
CA PRO A 50 -9.16 24.99 -28.36
C PRO A 50 -9.03 23.72 -29.21
N ASP A 51 -7.85 23.10 -29.24
CA ASP A 51 -7.51 21.89 -29.97
C ASP A 51 -7.58 20.61 -29.10
N ALA A 52 -8.00 20.72 -27.83
CA ALA A 52 -8.00 19.59 -26.88
C ALA A 52 -8.79 18.38 -27.41
N ALA A 53 -9.95 18.61 -28.03
CA ALA A 53 -10.79 17.55 -28.58
C ALA A 53 -10.10 16.79 -29.72
N ASP A 54 -9.34 17.49 -30.56
CA ASP A 54 -8.62 16.90 -31.70
C ASP A 54 -7.33 16.19 -31.25
N LEU A 55 -6.66 16.70 -30.21
CA LEU A 55 -5.44 16.14 -29.64
C LEU A 55 -5.68 14.92 -28.73
N SER A 56 -6.83 14.86 -28.06
CA SER A 56 -7.09 13.91 -26.96
C SER A 56 -6.82 12.46 -27.33
N PHE A 57 -7.29 12.00 -28.51
CA PHE A 57 -7.11 10.61 -28.91
C PHE A 57 -5.64 10.27 -29.21
N LEU A 58 -4.94 11.13 -29.96
CA LEU A 58 -3.52 10.96 -30.27
C LEU A 58 -2.68 10.95 -28.99
N CYS A 59 -2.88 11.95 -28.12
CA CYS A 59 -2.15 12.05 -26.86
C CYS A 59 -2.45 10.86 -25.93
N SER A 60 -3.66 10.29 -25.99
CA SER A 60 -4.00 9.07 -25.24
C SER A 60 -3.16 7.86 -25.68
N TYR A 61 -2.87 7.73 -26.98
CA TYR A 61 -2.00 6.64 -27.46
C TYR A 61 -0.51 6.96 -27.37
N LEU A 62 -0.11 8.23 -27.37
CA LEU A 62 1.23 8.62 -26.95
C LEU A 62 1.47 8.27 -25.47
N TYR A 63 0.46 8.49 -24.61
CA TYR A 63 0.48 7.98 -23.25
C TYR A 63 0.59 6.46 -23.19
N ALA A 64 -0.19 5.74 -23.99
CA ALA A 64 -0.12 4.28 -24.06
C ALA A 64 1.28 3.79 -24.48
N PHE A 65 1.93 4.48 -25.42
CA PHE A 65 3.31 4.23 -25.83
C PHE A 65 4.25 4.35 -24.63
N HIS A 66 4.27 5.50 -23.95
CA HIS A 66 5.14 5.71 -22.80
C HIS A 66 4.84 4.76 -21.64
N TRP A 67 3.56 4.48 -21.37
CA TRP A 67 3.16 3.52 -20.35
C TRP A 67 3.77 2.13 -20.63
N LEU A 68 3.70 1.66 -21.88
CA LEU A 68 4.25 0.36 -22.28
C LEU A 68 5.77 0.32 -22.11
N GLN A 69 6.45 1.39 -22.53
CA GLN A 69 7.90 1.52 -22.38
C GLN A 69 8.33 1.48 -20.91
N HIS A 70 7.54 2.11 -20.04
CA HIS A 70 7.83 2.31 -18.62
C HIS A 70 7.46 1.11 -17.73
N ASN A 71 6.36 0.41 -18.06
CA ASN A 71 5.79 -0.64 -17.20
C ASN A 71 6.10 -2.08 -17.68
N VAL A 72 6.46 -2.27 -18.95
CA VAL A 72 6.64 -3.59 -19.54
C VAL A 72 8.06 -3.73 -20.08
N HIS A 73 8.77 -4.76 -19.61
CA HIS A 73 10.10 -5.10 -20.10
C HIS A 73 10.05 -5.40 -21.60
N ALA A 74 11.07 -4.96 -22.34
CA ALA A 74 11.10 -4.99 -23.81
C ALA A 74 10.69 -6.35 -24.40
N ASP A 75 11.25 -7.44 -23.86
CA ASP A 75 11.01 -8.83 -24.29
C ASP A 75 9.53 -9.27 -24.26
N TYR A 76 8.69 -8.60 -23.48
CA TYR A 76 7.28 -8.95 -23.33
C TYR A 76 6.30 -7.95 -23.98
N ARG A 77 6.77 -6.81 -24.47
CA ARG A 77 5.89 -5.74 -25.02
C ARG A 77 5.02 -6.24 -26.19
N ALA A 78 5.64 -6.91 -27.16
CA ALA A 78 4.91 -7.49 -28.29
C ALA A 78 3.86 -8.52 -27.84
N GLN A 79 4.18 -9.34 -26.84
CA GLN A 79 3.28 -10.35 -26.31
C GLN A 79 2.10 -9.73 -25.53
N VAL A 80 2.32 -8.63 -24.82
CA VAL A 80 1.25 -7.85 -24.20
C VAL A 80 0.31 -7.32 -25.29
N LEU A 81 0.84 -6.73 -26.37
CA LEU A 81 0.03 -6.14 -27.43
C LEU A 81 -0.71 -7.15 -28.32
N ALA A 82 -0.23 -8.40 -28.39
CA ALA A 82 -0.76 -9.44 -29.27
C ALA A 82 -2.28 -9.70 -29.10
N SER A 83 -2.87 -9.42 -27.92
CA SER A 83 -4.32 -9.59 -27.71
C SER A 83 -5.18 -8.44 -28.26
N PHE A 84 -4.57 -7.37 -28.77
CA PHE A 84 -5.27 -6.15 -29.22
C PHE A 84 -5.19 -5.94 -30.73
N THR A 85 -4.67 -6.91 -31.49
CA THR A 85 -4.37 -6.80 -32.93
C THR A 85 -5.56 -7.09 -33.85
N ALA A 86 -6.77 -6.67 -33.46
CA ALA A 86 -7.92 -6.68 -34.36
C ALA A 86 -7.56 -5.93 -35.66
N PRO A 87 -7.98 -6.38 -36.86
CA PRO A 87 -7.49 -5.83 -38.12
C PRO A 87 -7.55 -4.30 -38.21
N ALA A 88 -8.63 -3.69 -37.71
CA ALA A 88 -8.83 -2.24 -37.70
C ALA A 88 -7.85 -1.45 -36.79
N ARG A 89 -7.19 -2.11 -35.84
CA ARG A 89 -6.29 -1.49 -34.84
C ARG A 89 -4.86 -2.02 -34.88
N ARG A 90 -4.56 -2.98 -35.77
CA ARG A 90 -3.25 -3.62 -35.86
C ARG A 90 -2.14 -2.61 -36.08
N TRP A 91 -2.33 -1.69 -37.03
CA TRP A 91 -1.35 -0.64 -37.34
C TRP A 91 -0.93 0.16 -36.10
N LEU A 92 -1.86 0.43 -35.19
CA LEU A 92 -1.61 1.20 -33.98
C LEU A 92 -0.82 0.36 -32.95
N MET A 93 -1.10 -0.94 -32.86
CA MET A 93 -0.31 -1.83 -32.01
C MET A 93 1.12 -1.98 -32.54
N ASP A 94 1.30 -2.06 -33.86
CA ASP A 94 2.62 -2.09 -34.49
C ASP A 94 3.38 -0.78 -34.21
N LEU A 95 2.67 0.36 -34.29
CA LEU A 95 3.23 1.67 -34.01
C LEU A 95 3.64 1.84 -32.54
N LEU A 96 2.94 1.21 -31.58
CA LEU A 96 3.33 1.23 -30.16
C LEU A 96 4.63 0.47 -29.86
N LEU A 97 5.14 -0.34 -30.79
CA LEU A 97 6.37 -1.12 -30.64
C LEU A 97 7.62 -0.43 -31.19
N VAL A 98 7.49 0.77 -31.77
CA VAL A 98 8.65 1.54 -32.22
C VAL A 98 9.54 1.97 -31.04
N ASP A 99 10.76 2.43 -31.35
CA ASP A 99 11.78 2.69 -30.33
C ASP A 99 11.61 4.05 -29.63
N ASP A 100 10.98 5.03 -30.28
CA ASP A 100 10.90 6.40 -29.76
C ASP A 100 9.57 7.12 -30.07
N ALA A 101 9.24 8.11 -29.23
CA ALA A 101 8.02 8.91 -29.34
C ALA A 101 7.93 9.72 -30.65
N PRO A 102 9.01 10.38 -31.15
CA PRO A 102 8.96 11.05 -32.45
C PRO A 102 8.54 10.12 -33.60
N THR A 103 9.04 8.89 -33.63
CA THR A 103 8.71 7.89 -34.63
C THR A 103 7.26 7.42 -34.49
N PHE A 104 6.79 7.24 -33.26
CA PHE A 104 5.38 6.98 -32.98
C PHE A 104 4.49 8.11 -33.54
N VAL A 105 4.77 9.37 -33.22
CA VAL A 105 3.95 10.52 -33.66
C VAL A 105 3.96 10.65 -35.19
N ARG A 106 5.13 10.57 -35.84
CA ARG A 106 5.24 10.60 -37.31
C ARG A 106 4.45 9.48 -37.97
N GLY A 107 4.54 8.26 -37.46
CA GLY A 107 3.80 7.12 -37.99
C GLY A 107 2.29 7.27 -37.83
N TYR A 108 1.83 7.86 -36.73
CA TYR A 108 0.41 8.18 -36.52
C TYR A 108 -0.08 9.22 -37.52
N ILE A 109 0.71 10.29 -37.74
CA ILE A 109 0.39 11.34 -38.71
C ILE A 109 0.31 10.74 -40.12
N ALA A 110 1.32 9.98 -40.53
CA ALA A 110 1.38 9.34 -41.84
C ALA A 110 0.18 8.43 -42.10
N HIS A 111 -0.17 7.56 -41.12
CA HIS A 111 -1.29 6.63 -41.24
C HIS A 111 -2.60 7.33 -41.64
N TRP A 112 -2.94 8.42 -40.95
CA TRP A 112 -4.20 9.13 -41.19
C TRP A 112 -4.16 10.06 -42.40
N CYS A 113 -2.97 10.51 -42.83
CA CYS A 113 -2.83 11.21 -44.12
C CYS A 113 -3.15 10.27 -45.29
N ASP A 114 -2.71 9.02 -45.22
CA ASP A 114 -2.91 8.01 -46.26
C ASP A 114 -4.29 7.31 -46.18
N ALA A 115 -4.98 7.45 -45.05
CA ALA A 115 -6.26 6.80 -44.82
C ALA A 115 -7.37 7.37 -45.75
N PRO A 116 -8.32 6.53 -46.21
CA PRO A 116 -9.39 6.95 -47.12
C PRO A 116 -10.36 7.94 -46.45
N PRO A 117 -11.11 8.76 -47.21
CA PRO A 117 -12.06 9.73 -46.64
C PRO A 117 -13.14 9.13 -45.73
N ALA A 118 -13.59 7.90 -45.98
CA ALA A 118 -14.58 7.17 -45.17
C ALA A 118 -14.00 6.57 -43.86
N SER A 119 -12.91 7.16 -43.35
CA SER A 119 -12.24 6.72 -42.13
C SER A 119 -12.91 7.23 -40.85
N PRO A 120 -12.56 6.66 -39.68
CA PRO A 120 -13.00 7.17 -38.39
C PRO A 120 -12.69 8.66 -38.16
N VAL A 121 -13.41 9.28 -37.22
CA VAL A 121 -13.32 10.72 -36.86
C VAL A 121 -11.89 11.19 -36.57
N GLN A 122 -11.03 10.29 -36.09
CA GLN A 122 -9.61 10.54 -35.81
C GLN A 122 -8.86 11.09 -37.03
N ARG A 123 -9.25 10.70 -38.25
CA ARG A 123 -8.67 11.25 -39.48
C ARG A 123 -8.96 12.74 -39.61
N GLU A 124 -10.23 13.14 -39.45
CA GLU A 124 -10.63 14.54 -39.58
C GLU A 124 -10.02 15.40 -38.47
N GLN A 125 -9.95 14.86 -37.25
CA GLN A 125 -9.26 15.50 -36.12
C GLN A 125 -7.80 15.78 -36.47
N LEU A 126 -7.07 14.78 -36.99
CA LEU A 126 -5.70 14.98 -37.42
C LEU A 126 -5.58 16.00 -38.56
N LEU A 127 -6.43 15.93 -39.58
CA LEU A 127 -6.36 16.86 -40.71
C LEU A 127 -6.61 18.31 -40.28
N ARG A 128 -7.46 18.56 -39.27
CA ARG A 128 -7.62 19.89 -38.68
C ARG A 128 -6.35 20.36 -37.96
N LEU A 129 -5.72 19.48 -37.17
CA LEU A 129 -4.43 19.78 -36.53
C LEU A 129 -3.34 20.08 -37.56
N LEU A 130 -3.29 19.31 -38.64
CA LEU A 130 -2.33 19.48 -39.72
C LEU A 130 -2.57 20.79 -40.49
N ALA A 131 -3.82 21.13 -40.77
CA ALA A 131 -4.19 22.39 -41.39
C ALA A 131 -3.79 23.60 -40.53
N ALA A 132 -3.94 23.50 -39.21
CA ALA A 132 -3.48 24.53 -38.27
C ALA A 132 -1.95 24.74 -38.32
N GLN A 133 -1.20 23.72 -38.75
CA GLN A 133 0.24 23.79 -39.00
C GLN A 133 0.60 23.97 -40.49
N SER A 134 -0.30 24.55 -41.29
CA SER A 134 -0.09 24.82 -42.72
C SER A 134 0.22 23.58 -43.57
N GLY A 135 -0.26 22.41 -43.17
CA GLY A 135 0.02 21.15 -43.88
C GLY A 135 1.35 20.49 -43.51
N ASP A 136 2.13 21.06 -42.59
CA ASP A 136 3.46 20.58 -42.24
C ASP A 136 3.41 19.50 -41.14
N ALA A 137 3.66 18.26 -41.56
CA ALA A 137 3.67 17.09 -40.66
C ALA A 137 4.83 17.11 -39.66
N GLN A 138 5.98 17.67 -40.02
CA GLN A 138 7.12 17.77 -39.12
C GLN A 138 6.84 18.81 -38.04
N ARG A 139 6.32 19.98 -38.42
CA ARG A 139 5.89 21.00 -37.47
C ARG A 139 4.80 20.50 -36.52
N LEU A 140 3.83 19.75 -37.02
CA LEU A 140 2.81 19.12 -36.17
C LEU A 140 3.44 18.11 -35.18
N THR A 141 4.41 17.31 -35.62
CA THR A 141 5.16 16.39 -34.74
C THR A 141 5.83 17.16 -33.61
N ASP A 142 6.55 18.24 -33.92
CA ASP A 142 7.27 19.04 -32.93
C ASP A 142 6.31 19.69 -31.92
N VAL A 143 5.15 20.18 -32.37
CA VAL A 143 4.10 20.74 -31.51
C VAL A 143 3.54 19.68 -30.55
N ILE A 144 3.28 18.46 -31.03
CA ILE A 144 2.76 17.37 -30.19
C ILE A 144 3.78 16.95 -29.13
N LEU A 145 5.06 16.85 -29.51
CA LEU A 145 6.12 16.48 -28.56
C LEU A 145 6.35 17.58 -27.52
N ALA A 146 6.33 18.85 -27.92
CA ALA A 146 6.42 19.97 -26.97
C ALA A 146 5.24 19.98 -25.99
N LEU A 147 4.02 19.75 -26.48
CA LEU A 147 2.84 19.60 -25.63
C LEU A 147 2.96 18.40 -24.68
N TRP A 148 3.50 17.28 -25.15
CA TRP A 148 3.70 16.11 -24.33
C TRP A 148 4.66 16.40 -23.16
N ASP A 149 5.74 17.12 -23.42
CA ASP A 149 6.68 17.56 -22.39
C ASP A 149 6.02 18.51 -21.38
N GLU A 150 5.15 19.42 -21.84
CA GLU A 150 4.35 20.30 -20.97
C GLU A 150 3.39 19.53 -20.05
N LEU A 151 2.80 18.43 -20.52
CA LEU A 151 1.92 17.57 -19.72
C LEU A 151 2.66 16.84 -18.59
N GLY A 152 3.98 16.68 -18.69
CA GLY A 152 4.84 16.14 -17.64
C GLY A 152 4.63 14.65 -17.34
N PHE A 153 3.90 13.90 -18.17
CA PHE A 153 3.72 12.47 -18.00
C PHE A 153 5.04 11.72 -18.19
N PHE A 154 5.34 10.78 -17.30
CA PHE A 154 6.56 9.97 -17.34
C PHE A 154 7.86 10.78 -17.42
N ALA A 155 7.85 12.04 -16.96
CA ALA A 155 9.03 12.92 -16.97
C ALA A 155 10.22 12.37 -16.16
N ARG A 156 9.98 11.38 -15.28
CA ARG A 156 11.01 10.66 -14.52
C ARG A 156 10.76 9.17 -14.64
N ASP A 157 11.85 8.39 -14.66
CA ASP A 157 11.74 6.94 -14.54
C ASP A 157 11.35 6.51 -13.11
N TYR A 158 10.77 5.31 -12.94
CA TYR A 158 10.39 4.80 -11.62
C TYR A 158 11.57 4.73 -10.66
N LYS A 159 12.79 4.50 -11.17
CA LYS A 159 13.99 4.39 -10.34
C LYS A 159 14.33 5.73 -9.67
N THR A 160 14.25 6.81 -10.42
CA THR A 160 14.51 8.18 -9.96
C THR A 160 13.40 8.62 -9.03
N ALA A 161 12.13 8.43 -9.41
CA ALA A 161 11.00 8.74 -8.55
C ALA A 161 11.06 7.98 -7.21
N TYR A 162 11.43 6.69 -7.24
CA TYR A 162 11.64 5.90 -6.04
C TYR A 162 12.80 6.40 -5.17
N ALA A 163 13.92 6.79 -5.80
CA ALA A 163 15.07 7.32 -5.07
C ALA A 163 14.74 8.65 -4.37
N ASP A 164 13.95 9.51 -5.01
CA ASP A 164 13.44 10.75 -4.41
C ASP A 164 12.55 10.46 -3.20
N LEU A 165 11.57 9.56 -3.34
CA LEU A 165 10.72 9.14 -2.23
C LEU A 165 11.54 8.56 -1.07
N ALA A 166 12.52 7.71 -1.36
CA ALA A 166 13.37 7.12 -0.32
C ALA A 166 14.27 8.14 0.38
N ARG A 167 14.65 9.23 -0.30
CA ARG A 167 15.37 10.36 0.28
C ARG A 167 14.45 11.16 1.19
N HIS A 168 13.27 11.54 0.73
CA HIS A 168 12.29 12.26 1.56
C HIS A 168 11.93 11.45 2.81
N GLU A 169 11.73 10.13 2.68
CA GLU A 169 11.48 9.26 3.82
C GLU A 169 12.64 9.26 4.82
N ARG A 170 13.88 9.21 4.34
CA ARG A 170 15.07 9.30 5.19
C ARG A 170 15.12 10.61 5.95
N ASP A 171 14.91 11.72 5.25
CA ASP A 171 14.99 13.05 5.84
C ASP A 171 13.92 13.20 6.93
N ARG A 172 12.69 12.74 6.66
CA ARG A 172 11.59 12.70 7.64
C ARG A 172 11.94 11.94 8.93
N TYR A 173 12.52 10.75 8.81
CA TYR A 173 12.95 10.00 10.02
C TYR A 173 14.20 10.61 10.66
N GLY A 174 15.05 11.30 9.91
CA GLY A 174 16.20 12.04 10.44
C GLY A 174 15.78 13.21 11.33
N ASP A 175 14.64 13.82 11.02
CA ASP A 175 14.08 14.95 11.76
C ASP A 175 13.27 14.52 13.00
N MET A 176 13.05 13.22 13.22
CA MET A 176 12.31 12.73 14.39
C MET A 176 13.00 13.16 15.69
N LEU A 177 12.23 13.80 16.57
CA LEU A 177 12.74 14.41 17.81
C LEU A 177 13.83 15.47 17.56
N GLY A 178 13.80 16.11 16.38
CA GLY A 178 14.56 17.32 16.07
C GLY A 178 14.03 18.55 16.83
N ALA A 179 14.62 19.72 16.55
CA ALA A 179 14.35 20.95 17.31
C ALA A 179 12.86 21.34 17.35
N ASP A 180 12.16 21.24 16.21
CA ASP A 180 10.73 21.58 16.13
C ASP A 180 9.85 20.58 16.87
N ASP A 181 10.14 19.27 16.78
CA ASP A 181 9.41 18.25 17.52
C ASP A 181 9.62 18.40 19.03
N LEU A 182 10.84 18.69 19.48
CA LEU A 182 11.14 18.96 20.88
C LEU A 182 10.43 20.22 21.38
N ALA A 183 10.45 21.30 20.59
CA ALA A 183 9.70 22.51 20.90
C ALA A 183 8.19 22.22 20.99
N ARG A 184 7.66 21.37 20.10
CA ARG A 184 6.26 20.94 20.12
C ARG A 184 5.94 20.15 21.39
N LEU A 185 6.79 19.18 21.76
CA LEU A 185 6.61 18.37 22.95
C LEU A 185 6.68 19.23 24.22
N ALA A 186 7.54 20.24 24.27
CA ALA A 186 7.57 21.20 25.38
C ALA A 186 6.25 21.98 25.54
N LEU A 187 5.57 22.33 24.45
CA LEU A 187 4.22 22.92 24.52
C LEU A 187 3.21 21.95 25.13
N VAL A 188 3.27 20.67 24.76
CA VAL A 188 2.40 19.63 25.31
C VAL A 188 2.69 19.38 26.79
N ASP A 189 3.97 19.35 27.19
CA ASP A 189 4.41 19.12 28.57
C ASP A 189 3.96 20.25 29.51
N ALA A 190 3.83 21.47 28.99
CA ALA A 190 3.32 22.64 29.70
C ALA A 190 1.79 22.63 29.91
N LEU A 191 1.04 21.76 29.23
CA LEU A 191 -0.40 21.63 29.43
C LEU A 191 -0.71 20.95 30.77
N PRO A 192 -1.78 21.38 31.46
CA PRO A 192 -2.23 20.72 32.68
C PRO A 192 -2.58 19.26 32.37
N ASP A 193 -2.21 18.34 33.27
CA ASP A 193 -2.53 16.94 33.07
C ASP A 193 -4.05 16.75 33.11
N ARG A 194 -4.63 16.23 32.02
CA ARG A 194 -6.08 16.00 31.91
C ARG A 194 -6.57 14.82 32.75
N ARG A 195 -5.66 14.12 33.43
CA ARG A 195 -5.96 12.93 34.22
C ARG A 195 -6.65 13.30 35.53
N GLY A 196 -7.80 12.69 35.80
CA GLY A 196 -8.32 12.56 37.17
C GLY A 196 -7.44 11.60 38.00
N LYS A 197 -7.44 11.71 39.33
CA LYS A 197 -6.76 10.73 40.20
C LYS A 197 -7.30 9.31 39.89
N GLY A 198 -6.45 8.38 39.44
CA GLY A 198 -6.86 7.02 39.07
C GLY A 198 -5.74 6.15 38.49
N GLU A 199 -6.05 4.88 38.20
CA GLU A 199 -5.13 3.85 37.69
C GLU A 199 -4.50 4.19 36.32
N PRO A 200 -3.30 3.66 36.00
CA PRO A 200 -2.63 3.86 34.71
C PRO A 200 -3.55 3.50 33.52
N PRO A 201 -3.54 4.30 32.44
CA PRO A 201 -4.41 4.04 31.30
C PRO A 201 -4.02 2.71 30.65
N ARG A 202 -5.03 1.88 30.38
CA ARG A 202 -4.88 0.64 29.62
C ARG A 202 -5.20 0.93 28.15
N LEU A 203 -4.25 0.69 27.26
CA LEU A 203 -4.40 0.84 25.82
C LEU A 203 -5.18 -0.36 25.26
N ALA A 204 -6.05 -0.10 24.27
CA ALA A 204 -6.75 -1.17 23.56
C ALA A 204 -5.76 -2.13 22.87
N LYS A 205 -4.68 -1.57 22.32
CA LYS A 205 -3.52 -2.29 21.81
C LYS A 205 -2.26 -1.42 21.89
N ALA A 206 -1.10 -2.06 21.71
CA ALA A 206 0.17 -1.36 21.48
C ALA A 206 0.98 -2.06 20.38
N GLY A 207 1.76 -1.29 19.64
CA GLY A 207 2.69 -1.80 18.63
C GLY A 207 4.10 -1.97 19.19
N ILE A 208 4.84 -2.96 18.68
CA ILE A 208 6.28 -3.07 18.82
C ILE A 208 6.90 -3.08 17.43
N ILE A 209 7.92 -2.24 17.23
CA ILE A 209 8.72 -2.20 15.99
C ILE A 209 10.15 -2.65 16.32
N PRO A 210 10.48 -3.94 16.08
CA PRO A 210 11.83 -4.45 16.31
C PRO A 210 12.84 -3.91 15.30
N ALA A 211 12.40 -3.76 14.06
CA ALA A 211 13.20 -3.34 12.93
C ALA A 211 12.33 -2.82 11.79
N MET A 212 12.93 -1.98 10.97
CA MET A 212 12.31 -1.40 9.79
C MET A 212 13.07 -1.82 8.55
N GLY A 213 12.33 -2.19 7.51
CA GLY A 213 12.89 -2.56 6.22
C GLY A 213 12.46 -3.93 5.72
N CYS A 214 12.13 -3.99 4.45
CA CYS A 214 11.70 -5.20 3.77
C CYS A 214 12.51 -5.36 2.47
N PRO A 215 13.06 -6.54 2.15
CA PRO A 215 13.78 -6.76 0.88
C PRO A 215 12.82 -6.89 -0.30
N GLN A 216 11.53 -7.09 -0.06
CA GLN A 216 10.55 -7.41 -1.10
C GLN A 216 10.18 -6.21 -1.96
N THR A 217 10.29 -4.98 -1.44
CA THR A 217 10.05 -3.74 -2.19
C THR A 217 8.68 -3.73 -2.90
N CYS A 218 7.59 -4.02 -2.17
CA CYS A 218 6.23 -4.01 -2.74
C CYS A 218 5.84 -2.60 -3.23
N ARG A 219 5.04 -2.51 -4.30
CA ARG A 219 4.65 -1.21 -4.89
C ARG A 219 3.76 -0.35 -4.00
N HIS A 220 3.09 -0.92 -3.01
CA HIS A 220 2.29 -0.16 -2.04
C HIS A 220 3.01 0.13 -0.71
N CYS A 221 4.26 -0.29 -0.58
CA CYS A 221 4.94 -0.26 0.72
C CYS A 221 5.32 1.19 1.11
N MET A 222 4.95 1.56 2.33
CA MET A 222 5.39 2.81 2.97
C MET A 222 6.86 2.75 3.41
N PHE A 223 7.32 1.60 3.89
CA PHE A 223 8.66 1.44 4.49
C PHE A 223 9.76 1.21 3.46
N ILE A 224 10.02 2.28 2.69
CA ILE A 224 10.98 2.32 1.58
C ILE A 224 12.40 2.69 2.01
N TRP A 225 12.54 3.16 3.25
CA TRP A 225 13.81 3.44 3.93
C TRP A 225 13.84 2.80 5.32
N ARG A 226 15.05 2.63 5.87
CA ARG A 226 15.30 1.96 7.15
C ARG A 226 16.01 2.90 8.13
N PRO A 227 15.36 3.30 9.23
CA PRO A 227 16.07 3.95 10.33
C PRO A 227 17.18 3.05 10.87
N LEU A 228 18.33 3.67 11.14
CA LEU A 228 19.44 2.98 11.77
C LEU A 228 19.04 2.63 13.20
N LYS A 229 19.12 1.34 13.53
CA LYS A 229 18.90 0.86 14.88
C LYS A 229 20.10 1.26 15.74
N ALA A 230 19.86 1.79 16.94
CA ALA A 230 20.90 1.97 17.94
C ALA A 230 21.55 0.63 18.31
N VAL A 231 22.86 0.66 18.60
CA VAL A 231 23.64 -0.56 18.89
C VAL A 231 23.26 -1.17 20.25
N ASP A 232 22.74 -0.37 21.19
CA ASP A 232 22.46 -0.76 22.58
C ASP A 232 20.97 -0.76 22.95
N ALA A 233 20.10 -1.27 22.07
CA ALA A 233 18.67 -1.40 22.38
C ALA A 233 18.43 -2.32 23.60
N ASP A 234 17.47 -1.98 24.48
CA ASP A 234 16.96 -2.84 25.56
C ASP A 234 15.53 -3.32 25.26
N PRO A 235 15.35 -4.40 24.48
CA PRO A 235 14.03 -4.99 24.21
C PRO A 235 13.25 -5.35 25.48
N GLN A 236 13.94 -5.73 26.57
CA GLN A 236 13.27 -6.14 27.80
C GLN A 236 12.56 -4.97 28.48
N ARG A 237 13.11 -3.76 28.40
CA ARG A 237 12.41 -2.54 28.83
C ARG A 237 11.17 -2.28 27.98
N VAL A 238 11.25 -2.45 26.66
CA VAL A 238 10.08 -2.33 25.77
C VAL A 238 9.00 -3.35 26.15
N TYR A 239 9.35 -4.63 26.36
CA TYR A 239 8.39 -5.67 26.73
C TYR A 239 7.71 -5.38 28.07
N ARG A 240 8.47 -4.99 29.11
CA ARG A 240 7.90 -4.62 30.41
C ARG A 240 6.95 -3.43 30.30
N THR A 241 7.30 -2.45 29.48
CA THR A 241 6.44 -1.29 29.21
C THR A 241 5.15 -1.70 28.53
N VAL A 242 5.21 -2.49 27.46
CA VAL A 242 4.01 -2.91 26.72
C VAL A 242 3.12 -3.82 27.55
N ASP A 243 3.70 -4.77 28.29
CA ASP A 243 2.96 -5.69 29.17
C ASP A 243 2.17 -4.96 30.26
N ALA A 244 2.66 -3.82 30.73
CA ALA A 244 1.97 -3.01 31.72
C ALA A 244 0.80 -2.19 31.13
N LEU A 245 0.73 -2.05 29.80
CA LEU A 245 -0.20 -1.11 29.15
C LEU A 245 -1.35 -1.78 28.42
N THR A 246 -1.21 -3.03 27.98
CA THR A 246 -2.23 -3.68 27.14
C THR A 246 -2.20 -5.19 27.29
N ASP A 247 -3.30 -5.83 26.92
CA ASP A 247 -3.34 -7.28 26.70
C ASP A 247 -3.22 -7.68 25.22
N ASN A 248 -3.15 -6.71 24.29
CA ASN A 248 -3.06 -6.94 22.85
C ASN A 248 -1.85 -6.23 22.25
N VAL A 249 -0.88 -6.99 21.74
CA VAL A 249 0.32 -6.43 21.11
C VAL A 249 0.41 -6.79 19.64
N LEU A 250 0.83 -5.86 18.79
CA LEU A 250 1.22 -6.13 17.41
C LEU A 250 2.72 -5.92 17.21
N PHE A 251 3.40 -6.96 16.74
CA PHE A 251 4.75 -6.85 16.18
C PHE A 251 4.65 -6.56 14.68
N THR A 252 5.19 -5.43 14.24
CA THR A 252 5.12 -4.99 12.84
C THR A 252 6.34 -4.14 12.47
N GLY A 253 6.36 -3.63 11.25
CA GLY A 253 7.42 -2.81 10.68
C GLY A 253 7.76 -3.29 9.27
N GLY A 254 9.02 -3.63 9.06
CA GLY A 254 9.49 -4.23 7.81
C GLY A 254 9.22 -5.74 7.71
N ASP A 255 10.17 -6.46 7.12
CA ASP A 255 10.18 -7.92 7.14
C ASP A 255 10.82 -8.41 8.44
N LEU A 256 9.99 -8.94 9.34
CA LEU A 256 10.44 -9.41 10.66
C LEU A 256 10.95 -10.86 10.65
N THR A 257 11.10 -11.50 9.49
CA THR A 257 11.61 -12.89 9.40
C THR A 257 12.93 -13.09 10.16
N ARG A 258 13.84 -12.10 10.08
CA ARG A 258 15.15 -12.13 10.78
C ARG A 258 15.08 -11.67 12.25
N HIS A 259 13.88 -11.34 12.73
CA HIS A 259 13.62 -10.81 14.06
C HIS A 259 12.56 -11.63 14.81
N LEU A 260 12.26 -12.85 14.36
CA LEU A 260 11.30 -13.74 14.99
C LEU A 260 11.68 -14.09 16.43
N ASP A 261 12.97 -14.16 16.76
CA ASP A 261 13.42 -14.39 18.14
C ASP A 261 12.93 -13.29 19.09
N ALA A 262 12.94 -12.03 18.65
CA ALA A 262 12.39 -10.92 19.43
C ALA A 262 10.86 -11.06 19.66
N PHE A 263 10.15 -11.71 18.74
CA PHE A 263 8.73 -12.02 18.94
C PHE A 263 8.55 -13.15 19.96
N TYR A 264 9.34 -14.23 19.84
CA TYR A 264 9.29 -15.34 20.79
C TYR A 264 9.66 -14.92 22.21
N ASP A 265 10.67 -14.05 22.35
CA ASP A 265 11.07 -13.50 23.64
C ASP A 265 9.99 -12.59 24.22
N GLY A 266 9.32 -11.79 23.38
CA GLY A 266 8.15 -11.01 23.79
C GLY A 266 7.04 -11.90 24.37
N ILE A 267 6.70 -13.02 23.71
CA ILE A 267 5.70 -13.98 24.19
C ILE A 267 6.04 -14.53 25.58
N ARG A 268 7.32 -14.83 25.81
CA ARG A 268 7.82 -15.39 27.08
C ARG A 268 7.93 -14.35 28.19
N ALA A 269 8.16 -13.09 27.84
CA ALA A 269 8.39 -12.01 28.79
C ALA A 269 7.12 -11.29 29.26
N MET A 270 6.09 -11.20 28.39
CA MET A 270 4.89 -10.38 28.66
C MET A 270 3.76 -11.21 29.27
N ARG A 271 3.58 -11.10 30.59
CA ARG A 271 2.64 -11.89 31.39
C ARG A 271 1.17 -11.59 31.11
N HIS A 272 0.83 -10.32 31.00
CA HIS A 272 -0.55 -9.83 30.94
C HIS A 272 -1.11 -9.83 29.53
N VAL A 273 -0.23 -9.87 28.52
CA VAL A 273 -0.63 -9.99 27.11
C VAL A 273 -1.22 -11.37 26.82
N THR A 274 -2.40 -11.38 26.22
CA THR A 274 -3.17 -12.57 25.81
C THR A 274 -3.26 -12.71 24.29
N THR A 275 -3.09 -11.62 23.54
CA THR A 275 -3.07 -11.64 22.07
C THR A 275 -1.74 -11.10 21.55
N PHE A 276 -0.96 -11.97 20.90
CA PHE A 276 0.27 -11.61 20.23
C PHE A 276 0.06 -11.63 18.73
N ALA A 277 -0.21 -10.48 18.15
CA ALA A 277 -0.24 -10.34 16.70
C ALA A 277 1.18 -10.13 16.16
N ILE A 278 1.48 -10.75 15.02
CA ILE A 278 2.69 -10.45 14.24
C ILE A 278 2.32 -10.35 12.77
N LEU A 279 2.80 -9.29 12.11
CA LEU A 279 2.63 -9.09 10.67
C LEU A 279 3.90 -9.49 9.92
N LEU A 280 3.79 -10.49 9.05
CA LEU A 280 4.83 -10.97 8.15
C LEU A 280 4.37 -10.89 6.70
N ASN A 281 5.29 -11.02 5.74
CA ASN A 281 4.98 -11.06 4.31
C ASN A 281 4.94 -12.49 3.74
N GLY A 282 5.24 -13.51 4.57
CA GLY A 282 5.29 -14.93 4.18
C GLY A 282 6.63 -15.41 3.60
N ASP A 283 7.65 -14.55 3.49
CA ASP A 283 8.92 -14.92 2.84
C ASP A 283 9.71 -16.01 3.59
N PHE A 284 9.52 -16.12 4.91
CA PHE A 284 10.12 -17.16 5.76
C PHE A 284 9.69 -18.59 5.37
N ALA A 285 8.53 -18.75 4.73
CA ALA A 285 7.91 -20.04 4.47
C ALA A 285 8.47 -20.73 3.20
N SER A 286 9.78 -20.79 3.11
CA SER A 286 10.50 -21.22 1.89
C SER A 286 10.44 -22.72 1.60
N ASP A 287 9.97 -23.53 2.53
CA ASP A 287 9.54 -24.91 2.32
C ASP A 287 8.66 -25.34 3.51
N ARG A 288 8.09 -26.54 3.45
CA ARG A 288 7.24 -27.07 4.51
C ARG A 288 7.99 -27.25 5.84
N VAL A 289 9.26 -27.66 5.81
CA VAL A 289 10.07 -27.90 7.02
C VAL A 289 10.36 -26.59 7.76
N GLN A 290 10.84 -25.57 7.05
CA GLN A 290 11.11 -24.25 7.62
C GLN A 290 9.83 -23.58 8.11
N THR A 291 8.73 -23.71 7.35
CA THR A 291 7.43 -23.19 7.77
C THR A 291 6.98 -23.87 9.07
N GLU A 292 7.06 -25.19 9.15
CA GLU A 292 6.72 -25.94 10.35
C GLU A 292 7.58 -25.54 11.55
N GLN A 293 8.88 -25.36 11.36
CA GLN A 293 9.79 -24.90 12.41
C GLN A 293 9.38 -23.53 12.97
N VAL A 294 9.05 -22.57 12.11
CA VAL A 294 8.64 -21.22 12.53
C VAL A 294 7.30 -21.26 13.28
N LEU A 295 6.30 -21.99 12.77
CA LEU A 295 5.00 -22.11 13.42
C LEU A 295 5.09 -22.89 14.75
N GLN A 296 5.88 -23.96 14.78
CA GLN A 296 6.15 -24.72 16.01
C GLN A 296 6.88 -23.85 17.04
N ALA A 297 7.82 -23.00 16.64
CA ALA A 297 8.50 -22.09 17.56
C ALA A 297 7.52 -21.09 18.19
N MET A 298 6.58 -20.53 17.41
CA MET A 298 5.49 -19.69 17.94
C MET A 298 4.62 -20.47 18.94
N ALA A 299 4.16 -21.67 18.57
CA ALA A 299 3.34 -22.51 19.45
C ALA A 299 4.07 -22.88 20.74
N THR A 300 5.37 -23.24 20.64
CA THR A 300 6.22 -23.60 21.77
C THR A 300 6.44 -22.41 22.70
N ALA A 301 6.60 -21.20 22.16
CA ALA A 301 6.71 -19.98 22.97
C ALA A 301 5.43 -19.75 23.81
N ILE A 302 4.25 -19.97 23.23
CA ILE A 302 2.96 -19.90 23.95
C ILE A 302 2.85 -21.00 25.00
N GLN A 303 3.15 -22.25 24.64
CA GLN A 303 3.06 -23.40 25.55
C GLN A 303 4.07 -23.33 26.70
N GLY A 304 5.24 -22.72 26.47
CA GLY A 304 6.27 -22.52 27.48
C GLY A 304 5.95 -21.44 28.50
N ARG A 305 4.85 -20.70 28.35
CA ARG A 305 4.42 -19.72 29.35
C ARG A 305 4.00 -20.41 30.66
N PRO A 306 4.27 -19.79 31.82
CA PRO A 306 3.84 -20.35 33.10
C PRO A 306 2.33 -20.62 33.16
N ALA A 307 1.94 -21.79 33.68
CA ALA A 307 0.54 -22.24 33.70
C ALA A 307 -0.41 -21.32 34.51
N HIS A 308 0.13 -20.50 35.43
CA HIS A 308 -0.64 -19.54 36.22
C HIS A 308 -0.83 -18.18 35.50
N TRP A 309 -0.24 -18.00 34.31
CA TRP A 309 -0.47 -16.81 33.49
C TRP A 309 -1.79 -16.92 32.72
N PRO A 310 -2.42 -15.80 32.33
CA PRO A 310 -3.53 -15.82 31.39
C PRO A 310 -3.17 -16.61 30.13
N LYS A 311 -4.15 -17.38 29.61
CA LYS A 311 -4.00 -18.07 28.34
C LYS A 311 -3.78 -17.05 27.23
N ALA A 312 -2.77 -17.30 26.42
CA ALA A 312 -2.41 -16.45 25.31
C ALA A 312 -2.44 -17.22 23.99
N HIS A 313 -2.51 -16.49 22.90
CA HIS A 313 -2.44 -17.03 21.55
C HIS A 313 -1.70 -16.06 20.62
N VAL A 314 -1.31 -16.57 19.47
CA VAL A 314 -0.70 -15.80 18.37
C VAL A 314 -1.74 -15.56 17.29
N LEU A 315 -1.87 -14.31 16.85
CA LEU A 315 -2.54 -13.95 15.61
C LEU A 315 -1.47 -13.74 14.53
N LEU A 316 -1.23 -14.76 13.72
CA LEU A 316 -0.28 -14.70 12.63
C LEU A 316 -0.92 -14.00 11.43
N GLN A 317 -0.48 -12.78 11.14
CA GLN A 317 -0.94 -12.00 10.00
C GLN A 317 0.07 -12.10 8.86
N ILE A 318 -0.40 -12.51 7.68
CA ILE A 318 0.42 -12.63 6.48
C ILE A 318 -0.08 -11.65 5.43
N SER A 319 0.78 -10.73 5.00
CA SER A 319 0.48 -9.86 3.87
C SER A 319 0.35 -10.69 2.59
N PHE A 320 -0.85 -10.70 2.02
CA PHE A 320 -1.26 -11.57 0.93
C PHE A 320 -2.18 -10.79 -0.02
N ASP A 321 -1.61 -10.25 -1.10
CA ASP A 321 -2.30 -9.41 -2.06
C ASP A 321 -1.62 -9.44 -3.44
N GLU A 322 -2.25 -8.81 -4.43
CA GLU A 322 -1.74 -8.75 -5.81
C GLU A 322 -0.34 -8.15 -5.94
N PHE A 323 0.10 -7.35 -4.96
CA PHE A 323 1.40 -6.66 -4.97
C PHE A 323 2.50 -7.48 -4.27
N HIS A 324 2.16 -8.15 -3.17
CA HIS A 324 3.09 -9.05 -2.46
C HIS A 324 3.41 -10.29 -3.29
N GLN A 325 2.42 -10.84 -3.99
CA GLN A 325 2.57 -12.02 -4.86
C GLN A 325 2.65 -11.63 -6.35
N GLU A 326 3.00 -10.38 -6.65
CA GLU A 326 3.12 -9.86 -8.00
C GLU A 326 4.14 -10.65 -8.83
N VAL A 327 3.81 -10.95 -10.09
CA VAL A 327 4.79 -11.49 -11.05
C VAL A 327 5.52 -10.33 -11.70
N THR A 328 6.84 -10.31 -11.56
CA THR A 328 7.75 -9.25 -12.01
C THR A 328 8.83 -9.81 -12.91
N VAL A 329 9.49 -8.94 -13.67
CA VAL A 329 10.67 -9.31 -14.46
C VAL A 329 11.92 -9.00 -13.63
N ASP A 330 12.84 -9.96 -13.54
CA ASP A 330 14.10 -9.80 -12.82
C ASP A 330 15.18 -9.10 -13.67
N LYS A 331 16.37 -8.92 -13.11
CA LYS A 331 17.49 -8.25 -13.80
C LYS A 331 18.04 -9.03 -15.01
N ARG A 332 17.64 -10.29 -15.19
CA ARG A 332 18.03 -11.16 -16.30
C ARG A 332 16.90 -11.29 -17.33
N GLY A 333 15.84 -10.51 -17.21
CA GLY A 333 14.68 -10.58 -18.09
C GLY A 333 13.75 -11.77 -17.81
N GLN A 334 13.93 -12.50 -16.70
CA GLN A 334 13.12 -13.67 -16.37
C GLN A 334 11.96 -13.31 -15.46
N LEU A 335 10.82 -14.00 -15.59
CA LEU A 335 9.68 -13.79 -14.71
C LEU A 335 9.94 -14.43 -13.34
N LYS A 336 9.49 -13.75 -12.29
CA LYS A 336 9.46 -14.29 -10.93
C LYS A 336 8.30 -13.71 -10.14
N GLU A 337 7.78 -14.47 -9.19
CA GLU A 337 6.94 -13.88 -8.14
C GLU A 337 7.82 -13.08 -7.17
N ARG A 338 7.31 -11.94 -6.70
CA ARG A 338 7.96 -11.18 -5.62
C ARG A 338 8.07 -12.04 -4.36
N ILE A 339 6.92 -12.54 -3.90
CA ILE A 339 6.82 -13.61 -2.91
C ILE A 339 5.98 -14.72 -3.55
N ALA A 340 6.51 -15.93 -3.62
CA ALA A 340 5.83 -17.03 -4.30
C ALA A 340 4.55 -17.44 -3.55
N VAL A 341 3.46 -17.69 -4.27
CA VAL A 341 2.20 -18.19 -3.70
C VAL A 341 2.41 -19.53 -2.98
N ALA A 342 3.32 -20.36 -3.48
CA ALA A 342 3.71 -21.62 -2.85
C ALA A 342 4.19 -21.47 -1.40
N LYS A 343 4.80 -20.33 -1.04
CA LYS A 343 5.19 -20.03 0.35
C LYS A 343 3.97 -19.81 1.24
N ILE A 344 2.97 -19.10 0.72
CA ILE A 344 1.70 -18.86 1.44
C ILE A 344 0.93 -20.17 1.60
N ALA A 345 0.94 -21.02 0.57
CA ALA A 345 0.36 -22.35 0.64
C ALA A 345 1.00 -23.21 1.75
N ASN A 346 2.33 -23.17 1.92
CA ASN A 346 3.00 -23.86 3.04
C ASN A 346 2.45 -23.42 4.41
N ILE A 347 2.20 -22.12 4.58
CA ILE A 347 1.66 -21.56 5.84
C ILE A 347 0.23 -22.04 6.05
N VAL A 348 -0.63 -21.91 5.04
CA VAL A 348 -2.04 -22.31 5.10
C VAL A 348 -2.20 -23.80 5.35
N GLU A 349 -1.37 -24.63 4.71
CA GLU A 349 -1.36 -26.09 4.87
C GLU A 349 -1.00 -26.53 6.29
N LEU A 350 -0.04 -25.86 6.93
CA LEU A 350 0.47 -26.25 8.24
C LEU A 350 -0.25 -25.57 9.42
N ALA A 351 -0.85 -24.40 9.22
CA ALA A 351 -1.51 -23.64 10.27
C ALA A 351 -2.52 -24.46 11.11
N PRO A 352 -3.36 -25.35 10.52
CA PRO A 352 -4.31 -26.15 11.30
C PRO A 352 -3.70 -27.02 12.38
N ARG A 353 -2.44 -27.47 12.22
CA ARG A 353 -1.73 -28.27 13.22
C ARG A 353 -1.44 -27.50 14.51
N PHE A 354 -1.46 -26.17 14.44
CA PHE A 354 -1.13 -25.25 15.52
C PHE A 354 -2.32 -24.42 15.98
N ALA A 355 -3.54 -24.74 15.52
CA ALA A 355 -4.78 -24.02 15.83
C ALA A 355 -5.03 -23.74 17.33
N PRO A 356 -4.64 -24.62 18.29
CA PRO A 356 -4.84 -24.32 19.70
C PRO A 356 -4.01 -23.14 20.23
N GLN A 357 -2.96 -22.72 19.52
CA GLN A 357 -2.09 -21.60 19.90
C GLN A 357 -2.05 -20.48 18.86
N LEU A 358 -2.38 -20.76 17.60
CA LEU A 358 -2.24 -19.83 16.48
C LEU A 358 -3.55 -19.68 15.71
N GLN A 359 -3.91 -18.44 15.40
CA GLN A 359 -4.92 -18.10 14.40
C GLN A 359 -4.22 -17.45 13.20
N LEU A 360 -4.54 -17.92 11.99
CA LEU A 360 -3.99 -17.37 10.75
C LEU A 360 -4.94 -16.33 10.14
N ALA A 361 -4.38 -15.19 9.75
CA ALA A 361 -5.06 -14.16 8.98
C ALA A 361 -4.23 -13.75 7.75
N LEU A 362 -4.85 -13.75 6.57
CA LEU A 362 -4.30 -13.21 5.34
C LEU A 362 -4.78 -11.76 5.17
N LEU A 363 -3.85 -10.83 5.03
CA LEU A 363 -4.13 -9.40 4.88
C LEU A 363 -4.02 -9.00 3.41
N HIS A 364 -5.14 -8.65 2.81
CA HIS A 364 -5.28 -8.32 1.40
C HIS A 364 -5.44 -6.80 1.18
N LYS A 365 -5.18 -6.33 -0.05
CA LYS A 365 -5.35 -4.93 -0.44
C LYS A 365 -6.48 -4.79 -1.45
N GLN A 366 -7.39 -3.84 -1.20
CA GLN A 366 -8.61 -3.68 -1.97
C GLN A 366 -8.31 -3.23 -3.41
N THR A 367 -8.76 -4.02 -4.38
CA THR A 367 -8.67 -3.74 -5.82
C THR A 367 -10.07 -3.80 -6.45
N SER A 368 -10.17 -3.70 -7.78
CA SER A 368 -11.42 -3.92 -8.51
C SER A 368 -12.06 -5.28 -8.22
N LEU A 369 -11.28 -6.31 -7.89
CA LEU A 369 -11.81 -7.65 -7.62
C LEU A 369 -12.71 -7.70 -6.38
N ASN A 370 -12.52 -6.79 -5.42
CA ASN A 370 -13.30 -6.73 -4.19
C ASN A 370 -14.77 -6.35 -4.41
N PHE A 371 -15.16 -5.84 -5.58
CA PHE A 371 -16.54 -5.47 -5.90
C PHE A 371 -17.42 -6.67 -6.29
N SER A 372 -16.87 -7.88 -6.26
CA SER A 372 -17.63 -9.12 -6.44
C SER A 372 -16.94 -10.28 -5.71
N MET A 373 -17.50 -11.48 -5.83
CA MET A 373 -16.85 -12.71 -5.36
C MET A 373 -15.59 -13.05 -6.18
N ASP A 374 -15.28 -12.30 -7.24
CA ASP A 374 -14.06 -12.52 -8.03
C ASP A 374 -12.79 -12.40 -7.19
N VAL A 375 -12.77 -11.63 -6.11
CA VAL A 375 -11.61 -11.61 -5.18
C VAL A 375 -11.30 -12.99 -4.58
N LEU A 376 -12.27 -13.92 -4.55
CA LEU A 376 -12.12 -15.29 -4.08
C LEU A 376 -12.02 -16.32 -5.21
N HIS A 377 -12.15 -15.90 -6.48
CA HIS A 377 -12.16 -16.79 -7.66
C HIS A 377 -11.15 -16.40 -8.74
N LYS A 378 -10.52 -15.23 -8.62
CA LYS A 378 -9.50 -14.70 -9.52
C LYS A 378 -8.30 -14.19 -8.70
N GLY A 379 -7.30 -13.68 -9.41
CA GLY A 379 -6.15 -13.02 -8.78
C GLY A 379 -5.32 -13.95 -7.90
N VAL A 380 -4.71 -13.38 -6.87
CA VAL A 380 -3.81 -14.06 -5.95
C VAL A 380 -4.51 -15.16 -5.14
N PHE A 381 -5.77 -14.97 -4.75
CA PHE A 381 -6.52 -15.98 -3.98
C PHE A 381 -6.79 -17.23 -4.81
N ALA A 382 -7.17 -17.09 -6.08
CA ALA A 382 -7.32 -18.22 -6.98
C ALA A 382 -6.00 -18.97 -7.21
N ARG A 383 -4.88 -18.24 -7.31
CA ARG A 383 -3.54 -18.85 -7.40
C ARG A 383 -3.23 -19.68 -6.14
N LEU A 384 -3.58 -19.19 -4.96
CA LEU A 384 -3.43 -19.93 -3.71
C LEU A 384 -4.30 -21.19 -3.68
N ILE A 385 -5.57 -21.11 -4.10
CA ILE A 385 -6.45 -22.29 -4.18
C ILE A 385 -5.87 -23.32 -5.15
N ASN A 386 -5.41 -22.90 -6.33
CA ASN A 386 -4.85 -23.82 -7.32
C ASN A 386 -3.59 -24.53 -6.80
N GLU A 387 -2.72 -23.79 -6.11
CA GLU A 387 -1.52 -24.34 -5.47
C GLU A 387 -1.88 -25.36 -4.37
N LEU A 388 -2.85 -25.03 -3.50
CA LEU A 388 -3.36 -25.95 -2.48
C LEU A 388 -4.04 -27.18 -3.11
N GLY A 389 -4.79 -26.99 -4.20
CA GLY A 389 -5.46 -28.04 -4.95
C GLY A 389 -4.48 -29.03 -5.59
N ALA A 390 -3.38 -28.53 -6.17
CA ALA A 390 -2.30 -29.36 -6.71
C ALA A 390 -1.65 -30.24 -5.61
N ARG A 391 -1.69 -29.79 -4.36
CA ARG A 391 -1.22 -30.52 -3.17
C ARG A 391 -2.29 -31.41 -2.52
N GLY A 392 -3.47 -31.52 -3.12
CA GLY A 392 -4.57 -32.36 -2.64
C GLY A 392 -5.46 -31.73 -1.59
N HIS A 393 -5.37 -30.42 -1.36
CA HIS A 393 -6.25 -29.69 -0.44
C HIS A 393 -7.45 -29.08 -1.17
N GLN A 394 -8.57 -28.98 -0.46
CA GLN A 394 -9.75 -28.23 -0.91
C GLN A 394 -10.00 -27.08 0.06
N VAL A 395 -10.44 -25.94 -0.47
CA VAL A 395 -10.75 -24.72 0.29
C VAL A 395 -12.26 -24.53 0.31
N GLN A 396 -12.82 -24.29 1.50
CA GLN A 396 -14.23 -23.96 1.70
C GLN A 396 -14.33 -22.54 2.25
N VAL A 397 -15.08 -21.67 1.55
CA VAL A 397 -15.45 -20.35 2.07
C VAL A 397 -16.54 -20.54 3.12
N LEU A 398 -16.33 -20.03 4.32
CA LEU A 398 -17.23 -20.18 5.47
C LEU A 398 -18.14 -18.96 5.62
N SER A 399 -17.59 -17.76 5.44
CA SER A 399 -18.37 -16.52 5.52
C SER A 399 -17.70 -15.38 4.74
N THR A 400 -18.51 -14.37 4.40
CA THR A 400 -18.06 -13.12 3.78
C THR A 400 -18.82 -11.95 4.38
N ALA A 401 -18.16 -10.80 4.52
CA ALA A 401 -18.78 -9.57 4.98
C ALA A 401 -18.36 -8.37 4.10
N PRO A 402 -19.29 -7.49 3.73
CA PRO A 402 -18.98 -6.29 2.99
C PRO A 402 -18.29 -5.24 3.89
N ALA A 403 -17.64 -4.25 3.27
CA ALA A 403 -17.27 -3.03 3.96
C ALA A 403 -18.53 -2.31 4.49
N SER A 404 -18.39 -1.61 5.62
CA SER A 404 -19.48 -0.84 6.23
C SER A 404 -19.97 0.33 5.37
N ARG A 405 -19.16 0.78 4.40
CA ARG A 405 -19.47 1.88 3.48
C ARG A 405 -19.36 1.42 2.03
N LEU A 406 -20.16 2.05 1.17
CA LEU A 406 -20.03 1.94 -0.27
C LEU A 406 -18.75 2.66 -0.73
N LYS A 407 -18.10 2.12 -1.77
CA LYS A 407 -16.91 2.74 -2.38
C LYS A 407 -17.03 2.74 -3.89
N ARG A 408 -16.21 3.54 -4.58
CA ARG A 408 -16.21 3.59 -6.05
C ARG A 408 -15.29 2.54 -6.65
N HIS A 409 -15.76 1.90 -7.71
CA HIS A 409 -14.94 0.98 -8.48
C HIS A 409 -13.83 1.76 -9.19
N PRO A 410 -12.55 1.33 -9.11
CA PRO A 410 -11.43 2.14 -9.60
C PRO A 410 -11.40 2.30 -11.12
N GLN A 411 -12.13 1.46 -11.86
CA GLN A 411 -12.27 1.53 -13.33
C GLN A 411 -13.66 2.03 -13.78
N ALA A 412 -14.60 2.23 -12.85
CA ALA A 412 -15.98 2.63 -13.14
C ALA A 412 -16.50 3.47 -11.96
N THR A 413 -16.20 4.77 -11.99
CA THR A 413 -16.40 5.66 -10.85
C THR A 413 -17.80 6.26 -10.77
N ASP A 414 -18.74 5.82 -11.62
CA ASP A 414 -20.06 6.42 -11.76
C ASP A 414 -20.91 6.26 -10.50
N LYS A 415 -21.00 5.04 -9.94
CA LYS A 415 -21.81 4.75 -8.75
C LYS A 415 -21.03 4.01 -7.66
N PRO A 416 -21.11 4.45 -6.39
CA PRO A 416 -20.60 3.69 -5.26
C PRO A 416 -21.33 2.34 -5.13
N ALA A 417 -20.59 1.30 -4.77
CA ALA A 417 -21.08 -0.06 -4.59
C ALA A 417 -20.49 -0.70 -3.31
N PRO A 418 -21.16 -1.70 -2.72
CA PRO A 418 -20.56 -2.46 -1.64
C PRO A 418 -19.38 -3.27 -2.18
N LEU A 419 -18.34 -3.42 -1.36
CA LEU A 419 -17.21 -4.30 -1.67
C LEU A 419 -17.04 -5.33 -0.56
N LEU A 420 -16.56 -6.52 -0.91
CA LEU A 420 -16.16 -7.56 0.03
C LEU A 420 -14.90 -7.12 0.77
N LYS A 421 -15.02 -6.96 2.08
CA LYS A 421 -13.92 -6.56 2.96
C LYS A 421 -13.33 -7.76 3.68
N ASP A 422 -14.18 -8.57 4.30
CA ASP A 422 -13.76 -9.67 5.14
C ASP A 422 -14.32 -11.00 4.59
N ALA A 423 -13.54 -12.05 4.72
CA ALA A 423 -13.97 -13.42 4.49
C ALA A 423 -13.30 -14.35 5.51
N SER A 424 -13.91 -15.50 5.73
CA SER A 424 -13.24 -16.62 6.39
C SER A 424 -13.36 -17.86 5.52
N PHE A 425 -12.32 -18.67 5.52
CA PHE A 425 -12.27 -19.92 4.78
C PHE A 425 -11.51 -20.97 5.61
N ALA A 426 -11.69 -22.24 5.29
CA ALA A 426 -10.94 -23.32 5.89
C ALA A 426 -10.49 -24.32 4.83
N LEU A 427 -9.49 -25.12 5.17
CA LEU A 427 -9.22 -26.35 4.42
C LEU A 427 -10.31 -27.36 4.76
N SER A 428 -10.87 -28.04 3.77
CA SER A 428 -12.00 -28.98 3.98
C SER A 428 -11.67 -30.12 4.95
N ALA A 429 -10.40 -30.48 5.10
CA ALA A 429 -9.93 -31.45 6.08
C ALA A 429 -9.92 -30.91 7.54
N TYR A 430 -10.03 -29.59 7.72
CA TYR A 430 -9.97 -28.88 8.99
C TYR A 430 -11.07 -27.81 9.06
N PRO A 431 -12.36 -28.18 8.94
CA PRO A 431 -13.46 -27.21 8.79
C PRO A 431 -13.63 -26.29 10.01
N ASP A 432 -13.20 -26.74 11.19
CA ASP A 432 -13.31 -26.00 12.45
C ASP A 432 -12.13 -25.05 12.71
N VAL A 433 -11.17 -24.95 11.77
CA VAL A 433 -10.02 -24.04 11.88
C VAL A 433 -10.12 -22.95 10.81
N PRO A 434 -10.90 -21.87 11.07
CA PRO A 434 -11.06 -20.80 10.11
C PRO A 434 -9.77 -19.99 9.96
N ILE A 435 -9.43 -19.71 8.71
CA ILE A 435 -8.41 -18.75 8.29
C ILE A 435 -9.13 -17.47 7.88
N LEU A 436 -8.68 -16.35 8.43
CA LEU A 436 -9.26 -15.04 8.14
C LEU A 436 -8.64 -14.47 6.86
N LEU A 437 -9.44 -13.75 6.08
CA LEU A 437 -9.00 -12.89 4.99
C LEU A 437 -9.61 -11.51 5.21
N THR A 438 -8.81 -10.48 5.41
CA THR A 438 -9.31 -9.10 5.56
C THR A 438 -8.64 -8.18 4.56
N SER A 439 -9.43 -7.34 3.91
CA SER A 439 -8.96 -6.42 2.86
C SER A 439 -8.95 -4.98 3.35
N SER A 440 -7.81 -4.30 3.26
CA SER A 440 -7.68 -2.86 3.55
C SER A 440 -7.50 -2.04 2.28
N THR A 441 -7.82 -0.75 2.33
CA THR A 441 -7.40 0.18 1.27
C THR A 441 -5.87 0.36 1.27
N ILE A 442 -5.38 0.96 0.20
CA ILE A 442 -4.00 1.44 0.09
C ILE A 442 -4.05 2.95 0.18
N ASP A 443 -3.42 3.49 1.21
CA ASP A 443 -3.09 4.91 1.26
C ASP A 443 -1.85 5.17 0.40
N GLY A 444 -1.80 6.32 -0.25
CA GLY A 444 -0.74 6.72 -1.18
C GLY A 444 0.63 7.02 -0.54
N TYR A 445 0.99 6.34 0.54
CA TYR A 445 2.27 6.51 1.22
C TYR A 445 3.44 5.88 0.46
N GLY A 446 4.62 6.49 0.56
CA GLY A 446 5.86 5.92 0.04
C GLY A 446 5.71 5.50 -1.43
N ARG A 447 5.97 4.23 -1.75
CA ARG A 447 5.85 3.77 -3.14
C ARG A 447 4.42 3.74 -3.69
N ALA A 448 3.41 3.71 -2.82
CA ALA A 448 2.01 3.71 -3.27
C ALA A 448 1.65 4.99 -4.03
N GLU A 449 2.40 6.09 -3.83
CA GLU A 449 2.30 7.32 -4.62
C GLU A 449 2.48 7.08 -6.13
N LEU A 450 3.21 6.03 -6.50
CA LEU A 450 3.54 5.69 -7.88
C LEU A 450 2.57 4.68 -8.52
N LEU A 451 1.49 4.29 -7.83
CA LEU A 451 0.48 3.39 -8.38
C LEU A 451 -0.42 4.12 -9.38
N ASP A 452 -0.82 3.41 -10.44
CA ASP A 452 -1.75 3.98 -11.41
C ASP A 452 -3.13 4.18 -10.76
N GLU A 453 -3.86 5.21 -11.21
CA GLU A 453 -5.12 5.63 -10.58
C GLU A 453 -6.18 4.51 -10.50
N GLY A 454 -6.22 3.63 -11.51
CA GLY A 454 -7.18 2.54 -11.62
C GLY A 454 -6.79 1.22 -10.93
N GLU A 455 -5.65 1.16 -10.22
CA GLU A 455 -5.18 -0.11 -9.61
C GLU A 455 -5.85 -0.44 -8.28
N THR A 456 -6.21 0.56 -7.48
CA THR A 456 -6.60 0.37 -6.07
C THR A 456 -7.86 1.15 -5.72
N VAL A 457 -8.62 0.66 -4.76
CA VAL A 457 -9.78 1.37 -4.23
C VAL A 457 -9.34 2.57 -3.39
N LYS A 458 -9.85 3.75 -3.72
CA LYS A 458 -9.62 5.01 -2.99
C LYS A 458 -10.85 5.39 -2.15
N GLU A 459 -10.63 6.10 -1.06
CA GLU A 459 -11.62 6.63 -0.11
C GLU A 459 -11.89 8.13 -0.36
N LYS A 460 -11.97 8.56 -1.62
CA LYS A 460 -12.19 9.98 -1.97
C LYS A 460 -13.56 10.48 -1.50
N ASP A 461 -14.62 9.68 -1.62
CA ASP A 461 -15.95 10.06 -1.12
C ASP A 461 -15.93 10.27 0.41
N LEU A 462 -15.23 9.40 1.15
CA LEU A 462 -15.06 9.54 2.59
C LEU A 462 -14.25 10.80 2.93
N LEU A 463 -13.17 11.07 2.18
CA LEU A 463 -12.39 12.29 2.35
C LEU A 463 -13.27 13.54 2.18
N HIS A 464 -14.08 13.60 1.11
CA HIS A 464 -15.00 14.71 0.90
C HIS A 464 -16.01 14.86 2.05
N ALA A 465 -16.57 13.76 2.54
CA ALA A 465 -17.47 13.78 3.69
C ALA A 465 -16.78 14.29 4.96
N VAL A 466 -15.53 13.86 5.23
CA VAL A 466 -14.75 14.35 6.38
C VAL A 466 -14.48 15.85 6.29
N LEU A 467 -14.12 16.35 5.10
CA LEU A 467 -13.87 17.78 4.89
C LEU A 467 -15.16 18.62 4.98
N ALA A 468 -16.31 18.07 4.56
CA ALA A 468 -17.60 18.74 4.53
C ALA A 468 -18.35 18.70 5.87
N ASP A 469 -18.33 17.56 6.56
CA ASP A 469 -19.18 17.27 7.72
C ASP A 469 -18.37 17.06 9.01
N GLY A 470 -17.13 16.60 8.91
CA GLY A 470 -16.22 16.40 10.06
C GLY A 470 -16.07 14.93 10.45
N GLU A 471 -16.33 14.61 11.72
CA GLU A 471 -16.13 13.26 12.23
C GLU A 471 -16.93 12.23 11.41
N ALA A 472 -16.23 11.29 10.77
CA ALA A 472 -16.86 10.21 10.04
C ALA A 472 -17.23 9.06 11.00
N ALA A 473 -18.53 8.74 11.09
CA ALA A 473 -19.01 7.69 11.97
C ALA A 473 -18.28 6.35 11.72
N GLY A 474 -17.62 5.84 12.76
CA GLY A 474 -16.90 4.57 12.73
C GLY A 474 -15.50 4.61 12.12
N GLU A 475 -14.98 5.77 11.73
CA GLU A 475 -13.59 5.93 11.28
C GLU A 475 -12.84 6.87 12.19
N ARG A 476 -11.63 6.48 12.54
CA ARG A 476 -10.74 7.26 13.39
C ARG A 476 -9.31 7.16 12.89
N PHE A 477 -8.54 8.19 13.16
CA PHE A 477 -7.10 8.11 13.03
C PHE A 477 -6.55 7.37 14.26
N ASP A 478 -5.85 6.27 14.02
CA ASP A 478 -5.32 5.43 15.09
C ASP A 478 -4.13 6.11 15.77
N THR A 479 -4.34 6.48 17.03
CA THR A 479 -3.36 7.15 17.90
C THR A 479 -2.84 6.26 19.00
N ASP A 480 -3.08 4.94 18.92
CA ASP A 480 -2.42 3.98 19.78
C ASP A 480 -0.90 4.05 19.59
N LEU A 481 -0.16 3.63 20.61
CA LEU A 481 1.29 3.79 20.66
C LEU A 481 2.01 2.62 20.00
N MET A 482 3.07 2.93 19.27
CA MET A 482 4.07 1.98 18.81
C MET A 482 5.40 2.25 19.50
N PHE A 483 5.97 1.24 20.15
CA PHE A 483 7.26 1.31 20.81
C PHE A 483 8.33 0.65 19.93
N TRP A 484 9.35 1.42 19.61
CA TRP A 484 10.43 0.99 18.75
C TRP A 484 11.61 0.50 19.58
N PHE A 485 12.32 -0.50 19.11
CA PHE A 485 13.53 -0.97 19.81
C PHE A 485 14.63 0.10 19.86
N ASN A 486 14.61 1.10 18.98
CA ASN A 486 15.53 2.23 19.02
C ASN A 486 15.15 3.31 20.05
N GLY A 487 14.03 3.15 20.77
CA GLY A 487 13.60 4.07 21.83
C GLY A 487 12.36 4.88 21.47
N TRP A 488 12.09 5.14 20.19
CA TRP A 488 10.97 5.99 19.80
C TRP A 488 9.61 5.42 20.23
N ALA A 489 8.72 6.31 20.67
CA ALA A 489 7.31 6.03 20.89
C ALA A 489 6.46 6.89 19.95
N THR A 490 5.83 6.26 18.95
CA THR A 490 5.13 6.95 17.86
C THR A 490 3.65 6.60 17.83
N LEU A 491 2.85 7.35 17.07
CA LEU A 491 1.47 6.98 16.78
C LEU A 491 1.39 5.85 15.74
N PHE A 492 0.31 5.07 15.77
CA PHE A 492 0.10 3.92 14.89
C PHE A 492 -0.09 4.29 13.41
N ASN A 493 -0.96 5.27 13.11
CA ASN A 493 -1.22 5.71 11.73
C ASN A 493 -0.29 6.84 11.24
N ALA A 494 0.52 7.42 12.13
CA ALA A 494 1.47 8.49 11.83
C ALA A 494 2.78 8.26 12.58
N VAL A 495 3.61 7.35 12.06
CA VAL A 495 4.89 6.98 12.68
C VAL A 495 5.88 8.15 12.75
N HIS A 496 5.71 9.19 11.94
CA HIS A 496 6.49 10.43 12.00
C HIS A 496 6.11 11.34 13.18
N ILE A 497 4.99 11.08 13.86
CA ILE A 497 4.61 11.78 15.09
C ILE A 497 5.18 11.00 16.27
N CYS A 498 6.34 11.46 16.75
CA CYS A 498 7.01 10.91 17.92
C CYS A 498 6.57 11.65 19.19
N LEU A 499 6.20 10.89 20.23
CA LEU A 499 5.82 11.41 21.54
C LEU A 499 6.97 11.35 22.56
N GLY A 500 8.14 10.87 22.15
CA GLY A 500 9.33 10.85 22.98
C GLY A 500 10.19 9.61 22.76
N ASP A 501 11.22 9.52 23.58
CA ASP A 501 12.13 8.38 23.62
C ASP A 501 11.92 7.60 24.93
N LEU A 502 11.53 6.33 24.84
CA LEU A 502 11.24 5.47 25.99
C LEU A 502 12.44 5.35 26.94
N TYR A 503 13.66 5.36 26.41
CA TYR A 503 14.87 5.19 27.20
C TYR A 503 15.24 6.48 27.95
N ALA A 504 15.07 7.64 27.31
CA ALA A 504 15.37 8.95 27.88
C ALA A 504 14.22 9.56 28.71
N ASP A 505 13.00 9.60 28.16
CA ASP A 505 11.84 10.27 28.75
C ASP A 505 11.09 9.37 29.76
N GLY A 506 11.12 8.05 29.52
CA GLY A 506 10.33 7.09 30.28
C GLY A 506 8.85 7.06 29.89
N VAL A 507 8.17 5.97 30.28
CA VAL A 507 6.80 5.69 29.84
C VAL A 507 5.77 6.69 30.38
N ASP A 508 5.92 7.16 31.61
CA ASP A 508 4.92 8.04 32.24
C ASP A 508 4.79 9.38 31.51
N LEU A 509 5.92 9.95 31.09
CA LEU A 509 5.95 11.18 30.32
C LEU A 509 5.35 10.98 28.93
N ILE A 510 5.71 9.89 28.24
CA ILE A 510 5.15 9.53 26.93
C ILE A 510 3.63 9.37 27.01
N LEU A 511 3.11 8.67 28.02
CA LEU A 511 1.67 8.49 28.19
C LEU A 511 0.97 9.80 28.54
N ARG A 512 1.61 10.68 29.32
CA ARG A 512 1.08 12.03 29.58
C ARG A 512 0.96 12.82 28.30
N ARG A 513 1.98 12.79 27.44
CA ARG A 513 1.95 13.43 26.12
C ARG A 513 0.87 12.85 25.23
N GLN A 514 0.75 11.52 25.14
CA GLN A 514 -0.30 10.85 24.36
C GLN A 514 -1.70 11.32 24.74
N ARG A 515 -1.98 11.50 26.05
CA ARG A 515 -3.28 11.97 26.53
C ARG A 515 -3.50 13.46 26.30
N ASN A 516 -2.47 14.28 26.45
CA ASN A 516 -2.61 15.73 26.47
C ASN A 516 -2.37 16.40 25.12
N ASP A 517 -1.74 15.70 24.17
CA ASP A 517 -1.39 16.26 22.87
C ASP A 517 -2.63 16.64 22.06
N PRO A 518 -2.88 17.95 21.85
CA PRO A 518 -4.06 18.40 21.12
C PRO A 518 -3.99 18.04 19.63
N LEU A 519 -2.79 17.89 19.05
CA LEU A 519 -2.66 17.46 17.66
C LEU A 519 -3.09 16.00 17.52
N SER A 520 -2.59 15.09 18.36
CA SER A 520 -3.03 13.70 18.38
C SER A 520 -4.55 13.56 18.54
N GLN A 521 -5.16 14.34 19.44
CA GLN A 521 -6.62 14.34 19.62
C GLN A 521 -7.38 14.86 18.41
N ALA A 522 -6.89 15.93 17.78
CA ALA A 522 -7.49 16.49 16.57
C ALA A 522 -7.39 15.50 15.39
N LEU A 523 -6.26 14.82 15.23
CA LEU A 523 -6.08 13.77 14.23
C LEU A 523 -7.07 12.62 14.46
N HIS A 524 -7.23 12.16 15.70
CA HIS A 524 -8.08 11.01 16.05
C HIS A 524 -9.50 11.10 15.50
N VAL A 525 -10.06 12.31 15.44
CA VAL A 525 -11.43 12.59 14.97
C VAL A 525 -11.49 13.29 13.61
N PHE A 526 -10.37 13.37 12.89
CA PHE A 526 -10.24 14.12 11.65
C PHE A 526 -10.74 15.57 11.74
N ASP A 527 -10.27 16.30 12.75
CA ASP A 527 -10.70 17.67 13.02
C ASP A 527 -10.51 18.60 11.82
N ARG A 528 -11.61 19.17 11.34
CA ARG A 528 -11.67 20.04 10.15
C ARG A 528 -10.88 21.33 10.27
N ARG A 529 -10.44 21.69 11.48
CA ARG A 529 -9.54 22.83 11.68
C ARG A 529 -8.14 22.57 11.16
N ILE A 530 -7.70 21.30 11.09
CA ILE A 530 -6.33 20.95 10.67
C ILE A 530 -6.00 21.46 9.26
N PRO A 531 -6.81 21.22 8.20
CA PRO A 531 -6.56 21.80 6.88
C PRO A 531 -6.43 23.33 6.89
N THR A 532 -7.32 24.04 7.60
CA THR A 532 -7.27 25.50 7.69
C THR A 532 -6.00 25.99 8.37
N LEU A 533 -5.59 25.34 9.48
CA LEU A 533 -4.38 25.70 10.20
C LEU A 533 -3.11 25.35 9.41
N TYR A 534 -3.14 24.29 8.61
CA TYR A 534 -2.06 23.96 7.67
C TYR A 534 -1.88 25.06 6.62
N ALA A 535 -2.97 25.57 6.06
CA ALA A 535 -2.96 26.64 5.07
C ALA A 535 -2.43 27.99 5.60
N GLU A 536 -2.30 28.16 6.92
CA GLU A 536 -1.64 29.35 7.50
C GLU A 536 -0.12 29.37 7.21
N VAL A 537 0.51 28.22 6.93
CA VAL A 537 1.98 28.07 6.78
C VAL A 537 2.44 27.39 5.48
N ARG A 538 1.50 26.89 4.67
CA ARG A 538 1.74 26.20 3.40
C ARG A 538 0.66 26.59 2.40
N ASP A 539 1.01 26.73 1.13
CA ASP A 539 0.15 27.19 0.03
C ASP A 539 -0.34 26.05 -0.88
N ASP A 540 -0.06 24.80 -0.51
CA ASP A 540 -0.26 23.63 -1.36
C ASP A 540 -1.41 22.71 -0.91
N LEU A 541 -2.31 23.20 -0.04
CA LEU A 541 -3.40 22.41 0.53
C LEU A 541 -4.30 21.75 -0.54
N ASP A 542 -4.75 22.52 -1.53
CA ASP A 542 -5.65 22.01 -2.58
C ASP A 542 -4.98 20.88 -3.37
N ARG A 543 -3.68 21.03 -3.66
CA ARG A 543 -2.87 20.00 -4.33
C ARG A 543 -2.78 18.72 -3.47
N LEU A 544 -2.67 18.83 -2.15
CA LEU A 544 -2.66 17.68 -1.25
C LEU A 544 -4.03 17.01 -1.14
N ILE A 545 -5.12 17.78 -1.14
CA ILE A 545 -6.48 17.24 -1.17
C ILE A 545 -6.72 16.44 -2.46
N ASP A 546 -6.31 16.97 -3.61
CA ASP A 546 -6.46 16.29 -4.90
C ASP A 546 -5.65 14.98 -4.99
N LYS A 547 -4.43 15.02 -4.43
CA LYS A 547 -3.51 13.87 -4.34
C LYS A 547 -4.00 12.80 -3.35
N ALA A 548 -4.68 13.19 -2.28
CA ALA A 548 -5.03 12.26 -1.21
C ALA A 548 -5.94 11.12 -1.70
N THR A 549 -5.67 9.93 -1.16
CA THR A 549 -6.43 8.70 -1.46
C THR A 549 -7.54 8.45 -0.46
N GLY A 550 -7.61 9.23 0.62
CA GLY A 550 -8.54 9.10 1.73
C GLY A 550 -8.20 10.07 2.86
N PRO A 551 -9.02 10.16 3.93
CA PRO A 551 -8.77 11.05 5.05
C PRO A 551 -7.51 10.69 5.83
N HIS A 552 -7.22 9.40 6.04
CA HIS A 552 -5.97 8.96 6.68
C HIS A 552 -4.74 9.48 5.93
N HIS A 553 -4.72 9.31 4.60
CA HIS A 553 -3.61 9.80 3.78
C HIS A 553 -3.47 11.33 3.81
N LEU A 554 -4.57 12.09 3.71
CA LEU A 554 -4.50 13.55 3.80
C LEU A 554 -3.92 14.00 5.14
N PHE A 555 -4.50 13.55 6.25
CA PHE A 555 -4.10 14.01 7.59
C PHE A 555 -2.68 13.56 7.95
N HIS A 556 -2.24 12.42 7.41
CA HIS A 556 -0.84 12.03 7.46
C HIS A 556 0.04 13.04 6.71
N MET A 557 -0.25 13.36 5.43
CA MET A 557 0.52 14.32 4.63
C MET A 557 0.61 15.71 5.28
N LEU A 558 -0.50 16.21 5.83
CA LEU A 558 -0.56 17.52 6.49
C LEU A 558 0.33 17.62 7.74
N THR A 559 0.84 16.49 8.25
CA THR A 559 1.66 16.44 9.46
C THR A 559 3.07 15.90 9.23
N GLU A 560 3.48 15.63 7.99
CA GLU A 560 4.80 15.06 7.69
C GLU A 560 5.97 15.98 8.08
N ASP A 561 5.77 17.29 7.99
CA ASP A 561 6.77 18.32 8.30
C ASP A 561 6.73 18.72 9.79
N SER A 562 7.88 18.72 10.47
CA SER A 562 7.99 19.04 11.90
C SER A 562 7.60 20.48 12.24
N ALA A 563 7.95 21.45 11.39
CA ALA A 563 7.60 22.85 11.59
C ALA A 563 6.08 23.05 11.50
N VAL A 564 5.44 22.31 10.58
CA VAL A 564 3.98 22.30 10.45
C VAL A 564 3.34 21.66 11.69
N ARG A 565 3.83 20.50 12.17
CA ARG A 565 3.32 19.89 13.43
C ARG A 565 3.41 20.84 14.62
N LEU A 566 4.54 21.55 14.76
CA LEU A 566 4.74 22.57 15.80
C LEU A 566 3.69 23.68 15.69
N HIS A 567 3.51 24.23 14.49
CA HIS A 567 2.50 25.27 14.23
C HIS A 567 1.09 24.80 14.58
N LEU A 568 0.66 23.65 14.04
CA LEU A 568 -0.66 23.07 14.29
C LEU A 568 -0.91 22.91 15.80
N THR A 569 0.07 22.36 16.53
CA THR A 569 -0.05 22.15 17.99
C THR A 569 -0.23 23.47 18.73
N ARG A 570 0.58 24.50 18.41
CA ARG A 570 0.47 25.82 19.03
C ARG A 570 -0.91 26.44 18.81
N ARG A 571 -1.39 26.42 17.56
CA ARG A 571 -2.67 27.01 17.19
C ARG A 571 -3.85 26.28 17.83
N LEU A 572 -3.80 24.95 17.92
CA LEU A 572 -4.84 24.18 18.61
C LEU A 572 -4.90 24.52 20.11
N ILE A 573 -3.76 24.74 20.77
CA ILE A 573 -3.72 25.20 22.18
C ILE A 573 -4.36 26.58 22.32
N GLU A 574 -4.02 27.52 21.43
CA GLU A 574 -4.59 28.88 21.43
C GLU A 574 -6.11 28.85 21.24
N LEU A 575 -6.60 28.07 20.28
CA LEU A 575 -8.04 27.92 20.03
C LEU A 575 -8.78 27.27 21.22
N GLN A 576 -8.17 26.29 21.89
CA GLN A 576 -8.75 25.68 23.10
C GLN A 576 -8.83 26.70 24.25
N ARG A 577 -7.85 27.58 24.40
CA ARG A 577 -7.87 28.65 25.40
C ARG A 577 -8.91 29.73 25.12
N ASN A 578 -9.16 30.05 23.85
CA ASN A 578 -10.16 31.05 23.46
C ASN A 578 -11.59 30.54 23.57
N ALA A 579 -11.78 29.21 23.60
CA ALA A 579 -13.09 28.57 23.74
C ALA A 579 -13.48 28.27 25.20
N ALA A 580 -12.52 28.36 26.14
CA ALA A 580 -12.71 28.19 27.58
C ALA A 580 -12.87 29.57 28.26
#